data_AF-A0A024WBF1-F1
#
_entry.id   AF-A0A024WBF1-F1
#
_cell.length_a   1.000
_cell.length_b   1.000
_cell.length_c   1.000
_cell.angle_alpha   90.00
_cell.angle_beta   90.00
_cell.angle_gamma   90.00
#
_symmetry.space_group_name_H-M   'P 1'
#
loop_
_entity.id
_entity.type
_entity.pdbx_description
1 polymer ?
#
loop_
_entity_poly.entity_id
_entity_poly.type
_entity_poly.pdbx_seq_one_letter_code
_entity_poly.pdbx_strand_id
1 'polypeptide(L)'
;MRKPEEVTNEEYASFYKSLTNDWEDHLAVKHFSVEGQLEFKALLFIPKRAPFDMFENRKKRNNIKLYVRRVFIMDDCEEIIPEWLNFVKGVVDSEDLPLNISRESLQQNKILKVIKKNLIKKCLDMFSELAENKENYKKFYEQFSKNLKLGIHEDNANRTKITELLRFQTSKSGDEMIGLKEYVDRMKENQKDIYYITGESINAVSNSPFLEALTKKGFEVIYMVDPIDEYAVQQLKDFDGKKLKCCTKEGLDIDDSEEAKKDFETLKAEYEGLCKVIKDVLHEKVEKVVVGQRITDSPCVLVTSEFGWSANMERIMKAQALRDNSMTSYMLSKKIMEINARHPIISALKQKADADKSDKTVKDLIWLLFDTSLLTSGFALEEPTTFSKRIHRMIKLGLSIDEEENNDIDLPPLEETVDATDSKMEEVD
;
A
#
# COMPACT_ATOMS: atom_id res chain seq x y z
N MET A 1 41.20 -8.88 3.02
CA MET A 1 42.44 -9.08 3.83
C MET A 1 43.36 -7.87 3.80
N ARG A 2 43.64 -7.30 2.61
CA ARG A 2 44.21 -5.95 2.48
C ARG A 2 43.35 -4.91 3.19
N LYS A 3 43.93 -3.78 3.59
CA LYS A 3 43.16 -2.68 4.19
C LYS A 3 42.28 -2.04 3.12
N PRO A 4 41.06 -1.55 3.44
CA PRO A 4 40.17 -0.94 2.45
C PRO A 4 40.82 0.19 1.63
N GLU A 5 41.64 1.02 2.28
CA GLU A 5 42.37 2.16 1.68
C GLU A 5 43.42 1.75 0.65
N GLU A 6 43.91 0.51 0.71
CA GLU A 6 44.94 -0.01 -0.19
C GLU A 6 44.36 -0.65 -1.45
N VAL A 7 43.03 -0.81 -1.55
CA VAL A 7 42.35 -1.54 -2.62
C VAL A 7 41.65 -0.55 -3.55
N THR A 8 41.95 -0.62 -4.85
CA THR A 8 41.34 0.29 -5.83
C THR A 8 39.94 -0.16 -6.22
N ASN A 9 39.15 0.74 -6.82
CA ASN A 9 37.81 0.40 -7.29
C ASN A 9 37.83 -0.66 -8.41
N GLU A 10 38.84 -0.65 -9.27
CA GLU A 10 39.03 -1.63 -10.34
C GLU A 10 39.28 -3.04 -9.78
N GLU A 11 40.03 -3.14 -8.68
CA GLU A 11 40.26 -4.41 -7.99
C GLU A 11 38.97 -4.95 -7.38
N TYR A 12 38.16 -4.09 -6.74
CA TYR A 12 36.83 -4.48 -6.25
C TYR A 12 35.90 -4.89 -7.38
N ALA A 13 35.91 -4.18 -8.52
CA ALA A 13 35.10 -4.50 -9.68
C ALA A 13 35.50 -5.86 -10.29
N SER A 14 36.79 -6.11 -10.46
CA SER A 14 37.31 -7.41 -10.92
C SER A 14 36.93 -8.55 -9.99
N PHE A 15 37.03 -8.34 -8.67
CA PHE A 15 36.60 -9.32 -7.68
C PHE A 15 35.09 -9.57 -7.73
N TYR A 16 34.27 -8.52 -7.85
CA TYR A 16 32.82 -8.63 -7.99
C TYR A 16 32.43 -9.50 -9.19
N LYS A 17 32.98 -9.20 -10.39
CA LYS A 17 32.70 -9.97 -11.61
C LYS A 17 33.09 -11.44 -11.46
N SER A 18 34.25 -11.70 -10.85
CA SER A 18 34.72 -13.06 -10.58
C SER A 18 33.84 -13.80 -9.56
N LEU A 19 33.26 -13.07 -8.60
CA LEU A 19 32.40 -13.62 -7.56
C LEU A 19 31.00 -13.99 -8.10
N THR A 20 30.44 -13.14 -8.95
CA THR A 20 29.02 -13.17 -9.35
C THR A 20 28.77 -13.66 -10.77
N ASN A 21 29.81 -13.72 -11.61
CA ASN A 21 29.73 -13.89 -13.06
C ASN A 21 28.92 -12.78 -13.77
N ASP A 22 28.77 -11.61 -13.13
CA ASP A 22 28.25 -10.42 -13.77
C ASP A 22 29.32 -9.83 -14.71
N TRP A 23 28.89 -9.31 -15.86
CA TRP A 23 29.78 -8.64 -16.81
C TRP A 23 29.91 -7.15 -16.51
N GLU A 24 28.95 -6.55 -15.81
CA GLU A 24 29.01 -5.18 -15.32
C GLU A 24 29.76 -5.07 -13.99
N ASP A 25 30.25 -3.87 -13.68
CA ASP A 25 30.77 -3.57 -12.34
C ASP A 25 29.61 -3.45 -11.33
N HIS A 26 29.93 -3.54 -10.05
CA HIS A 26 28.99 -3.27 -8.96
C HIS A 26 28.56 -1.79 -8.93
N LEU A 27 27.41 -1.51 -8.31
CA LEU A 27 26.93 -0.16 -8.05
C LEU A 27 27.62 0.47 -6.83
N ALA A 28 27.76 -0.32 -5.76
CA ALA A 28 28.45 0.09 -4.54
C ALA A 28 29.11 -1.12 -3.87
N VAL A 29 30.14 -0.83 -3.07
CA VAL A 29 30.91 -1.82 -2.31
C VAL A 29 31.11 -1.33 -0.88
N LYS A 30 31.00 -2.26 0.08
CA LYS A 30 31.33 -2.01 1.49
C LYS A 30 32.31 -3.06 1.97
N HIS A 31 33.54 -2.65 2.25
CA HIS A 31 34.60 -3.47 2.84
C HIS A 31 34.78 -3.09 4.30
N PHE A 32 34.63 -4.03 5.22
CA PHE A 32 34.82 -3.78 6.64
C PHE A 32 35.34 -4.99 7.41
N SER A 33 35.95 -4.73 8.56
CA SER A 33 36.31 -5.70 9.58
C SER A 33 35.55 -5.43 10.87
N VAL A 34 35.26 -6.48 11.62
CA VAL A 34 34.78 -6.42 12.99
C VAL A 34 35.84 -7.10 13.85
N GLU A 35 36.23 -6.46 14.94
CA GLU A 35 37.25 -6.90 15.89
C GLU A 35 36.65 -6.98 17.30
N GLY A 36 37.27 -7.75 18.20
CA GLY A 36 36.88 -7.85 19.61
C GLY A 36 36.33 -9.22 19.97
N GLN A 37 35.11 -9.28 20.52
CA GLN A 37 34.51 -10.55 20.96
C GLN A 37 34.23 -11.52 19.79
N LEU A 38 34.06 -10.98 18.58
CA LEU A 38 33.90 -11.73 17.35
C LEU A 38 34.71 -11.04 16.25
N GLU A 39 35.55 -11.81 15.58
CA GLU A 39 36.41 -11.37 14.50
C GLU A 39 35.94 -11.94 13.15
N PHE A 40 35.62 -11.02 12.24
CA PHE A 40 35.38 -11.37 10.85
C PHE A 40 35.64 -10.18 9.93
N LYS A 41 35.88 -10.48 8.66
CA LYS A 41 35.98 -9.50 7.58
C LYS A 41 34.90 -9.78 6.57
N ALA A 42 34.32 -8.73 6.01
CA ALA A 42 33.28 -8.86 5.02
C ALA A 42 33.46 -7.86 3.88
N LEU A 43 33.06 -8.32 2.70
CA LEU A 43 32.99 -7.51 1.49
C LEU A 43 31.61 -7.70 0.88
N LEU A 44 30.82 -6.63 0.88
CA LEU A 44 29.45 -6.62 0.39
C LEU A 44 29.34 -5.73 -0.84
N PHE A 45 28.53 -6.15 -1.81
CA PHE A 45 28.31 -5.49 -3.08
C PHE A 45 26.83 -5.32 -3.35
N ILE A 46 26.48 -4.17 -3.93
CA ILE A 46 25.17 -3.94 -4.54
C ILE A 46 25.34 -4.09 -6.06
N PRO A 47 24.61 -5.01 -6.71
CA PRO A 47 24.62 -5.10 -8.17
C PRO A 47 23.97 -3.87 -8.81
N LYS A 48 24.37 -3.49 -10.02
CA LYS A 48 23.72 -2.38 -10.76
C LYS A 48 22.30 -2.68 -11.20
N ARG A 49 21.95 -3.97 -11.32
CA ARG A 49 20.65 -4.43 -11.80
C ARG A 49 20.13 -5.54 -10.90
N ALA A 50 18.83 -5.52 -10.67
CA ALA A 50 18.13 -6.63 -10.03
C ALA A 50 18.15 -7.86 -10.96
N PRO A 51 18.49 -9.07 -10.46
CA PRO A 51 18.28 -10.29 -11.24
C PRO A 51 16.77 -10.50 -11.48
N PHE A 52 16.42 -10.98 -12.68
CA PHE A 52 15.02 -11.15 -13.09
C PHE A 52 14.23 -12.13 -12.20
N ASP A 53 14.94 -13.04 -11.52
CA ASP A 53 14.41 -14.09 -10.66
C ASP A 53 14.58 -13.79 -9.15
N MET A 54 14.79 -12.52 -8.77
CA MET A 54 15.07 -12.13 -7.37
C MET A 54 14.02 -12.59 -6.35
N PHE A 55 12.74 -12.59 -6.76
CA PHE A 55 11.60 -12.96 -5.93
C PHE A 55 11.09 -14.38 -6.21
N GLU A 56 11.90 -15.23 -6.86
CA GLU A 56 11.55 -16.63 -7.08
C GLU A 56 11.81 -17.45 -5.81
N ASN A 57 10.73 -17.78 -5.08
CA ASN A 57 10.80 -18.45 -3.77
C ASN A 57 11.48 -19.84 -3.79
N ARG A 58 11.61 -20.49 -4.95
CA ARG A 58 12.26 -21.81 -5.10
C ARG A 58 13.75 -21.72 -5.35
N LYS A 59 14.28 -20.52 -5.59
CA LYS A 59 15.69 -20.32 -5.92
C LYS A 59 16.56 -20.46 -4.67
N LYS A 60 17.63 -21.22 -4.80
CA LYS A 60 18.65 -21.37 -3.76
C LYS A 60 19.28 -20.00 -3.46
N ARG A 61 19.20 -19.56 -2.20
CA ARG A 61 19.78 -18.30 -1.72
C ARG A 61 21.29 -18.46 -1.54
N ASN A 62 22.09 -18.04 -2.53
CA ASN A 62 23.55 -18.21 -2.52
C ASN A 62 24.36 -16.91 -2.69
N ASN A 63 23.83 -15.80 -2.18
CA ASN A 63 24.34 -14.46 -2.49
C ASN A 63 25.56 -14.06 -1.65
N ILE A 64 25.70 -14.62 -0.43
CA ILE A 64 26.82 -14.36 0.48
C ILE A 64 27.58 -15.67 0.71
N LYS A 65 28.86 -15.70 0.34
CA LYS A 65 29.73 -16.86 0.59
C LYS A 65 30.37 -16.77 1.97
N LEU A 66 30.23 -17.81 2.78
CA LEU A 66 30.80 -17.92 4.12
C LEU A 66 32.12 -18.70 4.08
N TYR A 67 33.15 -18.07 4.62
CA TYR A 67 34.48 -18.61 4.83
C TYR A 67 34.80 -18.61 6.32
N VAL A 68 35.62 -19.57 6.71
CA VAL A 68 36.19 -19.65 8.05
C VAL A 68 37.68 -19.84 7.90
N ARG A 69 38.46 -18.89 8.43
CA ARG A 69 39.93 -18.87 8.28
C ARG A 69 40.36 -19.05 6.82
N ARG A 70 39.65 -18.38 5.90
CA ARG A 70 39.82 -18.45 4.44
C ARG A 70 39.46 -19.79 3.78
N VAL A 71 38.90 -20.74 4.52
CA VAL A 71 38.37 -21.99 3.97
C VAL A 71 36.91 -21.79 3.62
N PHE A 72 36.53 -22.08 2.37
CA PHE A 72 35.12 -22.01 1.96
C PHE A 72 34.31 -23.04 2.74
N ILE A 73 33.24 -22.60 3.39
CA ILE A 73 32.35 -23.47 4.15
C ILE A 73 31.05 -23.70 3.38
N MET A 74 30.34 -22.63 3.02
CA MET A 74 29.07 -22.71 2.29
C MET A 74 28.70 -21.36 1.67
N ASP A 75 27.80 -21.38 0.69
CA ASP A 75 27.22 -20.19 0.07
C ASP A 75 25.72 -20.04 0.32
N ASP A 76 25.07 -21.09 0.79
CA ASP A 76 23.65 -21.21 1.12
C ASP A 76 23.41 -21.16 2.63
N CYS A 77 23.71 -20.00 3.20
CA CYS A 77 23.44 -19.68 4.58
C CYS A 77 22.26 -18.72 4.69
N GLU A 78 21.03 -19.24 4.70
CA GLU A 78 19.80 -18.43 4.77
C GLU A 78 19.76 -17.49 5.98
N GLU A 79 20.40 -17.88 7.09
CA GLU A 79 20.42 -17.08 8.31
C GLU A 79 21.39 -15.89 8.26
N ILE A 80 22.32 -15.82 7.30
CA ILE A 80 23.38 -14.81 7.31
C ILE A 80 22.89 -13.41 6.95
N ILE A 81 21.82 -13.32 6.16
CA ILE A 81 21.28 -12.07 5.64
C ILE A 81 19.74 -12.20 5.54
N PRO A 82 18.95 -11.17 5.89
CA PRO A 82 17.50 -11.25 5.77
C PRO A 82 17.05 -11.26 4.30
N GLU A 83 15.83 -11.74 4.07
CA GLU A 83 15.25 -11.90 2.74
C GLU A 83 15.16 -10.59 1.96
N TRP A 84 14.77 -9.50 2.63
CA TRP A 84 14.75 -8.18 2.02
C TRP A 84 16.14 -7.68 1.58
N LEU A 85 17.25 -8.28 2.01
CA LEU A 85 18.60 -7.99 1.54
C LEU A 85 19.17 -9.08 0.61
N ASN A 86 18.35 -9.98 0.10
CA ASN A 86 18.84 -11.12 -0.69
C ASN A 86 19.62 -10.70 -1.95
N PHE A 87 19.45 -9.48 -2.45
CA PHE A 87 20.16 -8.99 -3.63
C PHE A 87 21.64 -8.66 -3.37
N VAL A 88 22.04 -8.48 -2.10
CA VAL A 88 23.42 -8.14 -1.72
C VAL A 88 24.33 -9.34 -1.97
N LYS A 89 25.40 -9.12 -2.73
CA LYS A 89 26.42 -10.14 -3.04
C LYS A 89 27.63 -9.94 -2.14
N GLY A 90 28.34 -11.01 -1.79
CA GLY A 90 29.53 -10.80 -0.97
C GLY A 90 30.18 -12.04 -0.40
N VAL A 91 31.17 -11.76 0.44
CA VAL A 91 31.95 -12.76 1.17
C VAL A 91 32.06 -12.33 2.62
N VAL A 92 31.93 -13.30 3.53
CA VAL A 92 32.18 -13.15 4.96
C VAL A 92 33.23 -14.18 5.36
N ASP A 93 34.34 -13.75 5.94
CA ASP A 93 35.42 -14.61 6.43
C ASP A 93 35.57 -14.41 7.94
N SER A 94 35.23 -15.44 8.71
CA SER A 94 35.27 -15.41 10.18
C SER A 94 36.44 -16.21 10.74
N GLU A 95 37.08 -15.70 11.78
CA GLU A 95 38.19 -16.39 12.46
C GLU A 95 37.69 -17.29 13.63
N ASP A 96 36.49 -17.02 14.13
CA ASP A 96 35.91 -17.59 15.35
C ASP A 96 34.85 -18.67 15.13
N LEU A 97 34.33 -18.82 13.91
CA LEU A 97 33.45 -19.94 13.60
C LEU A 97 34.25 -21.25 13.59
N PRO A 98 33.70 -22.38 14.09
CA PRO A 98 34.39 -23.65 14.03
C PRO A 98 34.39 -24.21 12.60
N LEU A 99 35.54 -24.71 12.14
CA LEU A 99 35.72 -25.25 10.78
C LEU A 99 34.85 -26.49 10.50
N ASN A 100 34.56 -27.29 11.52
CA ASN A 100 33.79 -28.53 11.44
C ASN A 100 32.28 -28.33 11.69
N ILE A 101 31.77 -27.13 11.43
CA ILE A 101 30.36 -26.81 11.68
C ILE A 101 29.45 -27.39 10.59
N SER A 102 28.45 -28.17 11.01
CA SER A 102 27.40 -28.63 10.09
C SER A 102 26.45 -27.49 9.75
N ARG A 103 25.71 -27.61 8.64
CA ARG A 103 24.67 -26.65 8.24
C ARG A 103 23.62 -26.43 9.34
N GLU A 104 23.22 -27.52 9.99
CA GLU A 104 22.22 -27.53 11.06
C GLU A 104 22.75 -26.84 12.33
N SER A 105 23.99 -27.12 12.73
CA SER A 105 24.63 -26.47 13.87
C SER A 105 24.91 -24.97 13.62
N LEU A 106 25.08 -24.57 12.36
CA LEU A 106 25.29 -23.19 11.98
C LEU A 106 24.02 -22.33 12.16
N GLN A 107 22.85 -22.85 11.79
CA GLN A 107 21.56 -22.13 11.89
C GLN A 107 21.22 -21.70 13.33
N GLN A 108 21.62 -22.50 14.33
CA GLN A 108 21.38 -22.18 15.75
C GLN A 108 22.50 -21.38 16.40
N ASN A 109 23.55 -21.02 15.65
CA ASN A 109 24.74 -20.40 16.21
C ASN A 109 24.49 -18.91 16.55
N LYS A 110 24.74 -18.55 17.82
CA LYS A 110 24.64 -17.15 18.29
C LYS A 110 25.59 -16.21 17.53
N ILE A 111 26.74 -16.71 17.07
CA ILE A 111 27.73 -15.94 16.29
C ILE A 111 27.11 -15.47 14.97
N LEU A 112 26.40 -16.34 14.24
CA LEU A 112 25.75 -15.94 12.99
C LEU A 112 24.75 -14.81 13.17
N LYS A 113 24.00 -14.80 14.28
CA LYS A 113 23.06 -13.70 14.58
C LYS A 113 23.78 -12.37 14.76
N VAL A 114 24.98 -12.38 15.33
CA VAL A 114 25.83 -11.18 15.49
C VAL A 114 26.39 -10.74 14.14
N ILE A 115 26.87 -11.69 13.31
CA ILE A 115 27.31 -11.41 11.94
C ILE A 115 26.17 -10.76 11.15
N LYS A 116 24.99 -11.39 11.09
CA LYS A 116 23.79 -10.90 10.41
C LYS A 116 23.46 -9.45 10.81
N LYS A 117 23.43 -9.13 12.11
CA LYS A 117 23.19 -7.77 12.60
C LYS A 117 24.22 -6.76 12.08
N ASN A 118 25.50 -7.13 12.06
CA ASN A 118 26.55 -6.26 11.54
C ASN A 118 26.48 -6.10 10.02
N LEU A 119 26.15 -7.17 9.27
CA LEU A 119 25.93 -7.08 7.83
C LEU A 119 24.78 -6.13 7.52
N ILE A 120 23.62 -6.28 8.18
CA ILE A 120 22.46 -5.39 7.99
C ILE A 120 22.85 -3.93 8.27
N LYS A 121 23.54 -3.68 9.40
CA LYS A 121 24.01 -2.34 9.74
C LYS A 121 24.89 -1.76 8.62
N LYS A 122 25.83 -2.54 8.09
CA LYS A 122 26.75 -2.09 7.04
C LYS A 122 26.09 -1.94 5.67
N CYS A 123 25.06 -2.73 5.36
CA CYS A 123 24.22 -2.51 4.19
C CYS A 123 23.45 -1.19 4.30
N LEU A 124 22.85 -0.91 5.46
CA LEU A 124 22.14 0.35 5.69
C LEU A 124 23.09 1.56 5.62
N ASP A 125 24.28 1.47 6.24
CA ASP A 125 25.32 2.50 6.12
C ASP A 125 25.65 2.77 4.62
N MET A 126 25.81 1.70 3.82
CA MET A 126 26.08 1.79 2.38
C MET A 126 24.91 2.40 1.59
N PHE A 127 23.65 2.10 1.96
CA PHE A 127 22.47 2.70 1.30
C PHE A 127 22.34 4.19 1.63
N SER A 128 22.66 4.59 2.87
CA SER A 128 22.69 5.99 3.27
C SER A 128 23.77 6.77 2.52
N GLU A 129 24.98 6.20 2.36
CA GLU A 129 26.05 6.79 1.55
C GLU A 129 25.64 6.92 0.07
N LEU A 130 24.97 5.90 -0.48
CA LEU A 130 24.40 5.99 -1.84
C LEU A 130 23.39 7.13 -1.95
N ALA A 131 22.59 7.38 -0.91
CA ALA A 131 21.57 8.43 -0.90
C ALA A 131 22.14 9.85 -0.96
N GLU A 132 23.42 10.04 -0.64
CA GLU A 132 24.12 11.33 -0.79
C GLU A 132 24.31 11.71 -2.27
N ASN A 133 24.37 10.73 -3.18
CA ASN A 133 24.41 10.95 -4.62
C ASN A 133 23.06 10.60 -5.26
N LYS A 134 22.27 11.63 -5.61
CA LYS A 134 20.92 11.47 -6.18
C LYS A 134 20.88 10.55 -7.41
N GLU A 135 21.87 10.59 -8.30
CA GLU A 135 21.85 9.79 -9.53
C GLU A 135 22.08 8.30 -9.24
N ASN A 136 23.08 7.99 -8.40
CA ASN A 136 23.35 6.61 -8.01
C ASN A 136 22.21 6.06 -7.13
N TYR A 137 21.64 6.88 -6.26
CA TYR A 137 20.51 6.49 -5.45
C TYR A 137 19.26 6.21 -6.29
N LYS A 138 19.00 7.02 -7.32
CA LYS A 138 17.91 6.77 -8.25
C LYS A 138 18.05 5.39 -8.91
N LYS A 139 19.24 5.06 -9.41
CA LYS A 139 19.54 3.73 -10.00
C LYS A 139 19.34 2.61 -8.98
N PHE A 140 19.83 2.79 -7.75
CA PHE A 140 19.61 1.82 -6.65
C PHE A 140 18.12 1.62 -6.36
N TYR A 141 17.38 2.71 -6.18
CA TYR A 141 15.99 2.68 -5.79
C TYR A 141 15.10 2.08 -6.87
N GLU A 142 15.34 2.38 -8.14
CA GLU A 142 14.63 1.78 -9.28
C GLU A 142 14.75 0.25 -9.29
N GLN A 143 15.91 -0.28 -8.89
CA GLN A 143 16.17 -1.73 -8.91
C GLN A 143 15.72 -2.44 -7.63
N PHE A 144 15.84 -1.79 -6.46
CA PHE A 144 15.73 -2.46 -5.15
C PHE A 144 14.70 -1.81 -4.20
N SER A 145 13.85 -0.88 -4.68
CA SER A 145 12.79 -0.27 -3.84
C SER A 145 11.86 -1.31 -3.22
N LYS A 146 11.49 -2.36 -3.97
CA LYS A 146 10.64 -3.46 -3.47
C LYS A 146 11.28 -4.19 -2.30
N ASN A 147 12.60 -4.37 -2.34
CA ASN A 147 13.37 -4.93 -1.23
C ASN A 147 13.33 -4.03 0.00
N LEU A 148 13.52 -2.71 -0.16
CA LEU A 148 13.40 -1.77 0.96
C LEU A 148 11.98 -1.80 1.57
N LYS A 149 10.94 -1.81 0.73
CA LYS A 149 9.54 -1.90 1.17
C LYS A 149 9.24 -3.22 1.89
N LEU A 150 9.82 -4.34 1.44
CA LEU A 150 9.77 -5.61 2.16
C LEU A 150 10.51 -5.51 3.52
N GLY A 151 11.64 -4.81 3.57
CA GLY A 151 12.36 -4.53 4.81
C GLY A 151 11.52 -3.76 5.84
N ILE A 152 10.68 -2.80 5.40
CA ILE A 152 9.71 -2.12 6.28
C ILE A 152 8.72 -3.11 6.89
N HIS A 153 8.26 -4.07 6.08
CA HIS A 153 7.29 -5.07 6.49
C HIS A 153 7.88 -6.06 7.52
N GLU A 154 9.10 -6.55 7.26
CA GLU A 154 9.70 -7.65 8.02
C GLU A 154 10.61 -7.20 9.18
N ASP A 155 11.41 -6.14 8.99
CA ASP A 155 12.50 -5.77 9.92
C ASP A 155 12.10 -4.63 10.85
N ASN A 156 11.41 -4.99 11.94
CA ASN A 156 11.01 -4.04 12.96
C ASN A 156 12.19 -3.29 13.61
N ALA A 157 13.35 -3.94 13.75
CA ALA A 157 14.50 -3.36 14.44
C ALA A 157 15.18 -2.24 13.63
N ASN A 158 15.14 -2.34 12.30
CA ASN A 158 15.76 -1.37 11.40
C ASN A 158 14.75 -0.49 10.64
N ARG A 159 13.44 -0.68 10.88
CA ARG A 159 12.36 0.00 10.13
C ARG A 159 12.58 1.50 9.99
N THR A 160 12.89 2.21 11.08
CA THR A 160 13.11 3.67 11.05
C THR A 160 14.20 4.07 10.04
N LYS A 161 15.32 3.35 10.00
CA LYS A 161 16.40 3.63 9.04
C LYS A 161 16.00 3.30 7.61
N ILE A 162 15.26 2.22 7.42
CA ILE A 162 14.75 1.83 6.10
C ILE A 162 13.74 2.87 5.59
N THR A 163 12.93 3.45 6.47
CA THR A 163 11.95 4.48 6.14
C THR A 163 12.60 5.72 5.54
N GLU A 164 13.76 6.14 6.08
CA GLU A 164 14.54 7.29 5.56
C GLU A 164 15.04 7.07 4.12
N LEU A 165 15.15 5.81 3.70
CA LEU A 165 15.58 5.41 2.36
C LEU A 165 14.41 5.38 1.34
N LEU A 166 13.16 5.44 1.79
CA LEU A 166 12.03 5.40 0.86
C LEU A 166 11.94 6.68 0.01
N ARG A 167 11.51 6.52 -1.24
CA ARG A 167 11.28 7.62 -2.19
C ARG A 167 9.95 7.41 -2.89
N PHE A 168 9.19 8.48 -3.04
CA PHE A 168 7.85 8.42 -3.64
C PHE A 168 7.62 9.62 -4.55
N GLN A 169 6.80 9.43 -5.58
CA GLN A 169 6.20 10.57 -6.28
C GLN A 169 5.08 11.15 -5.41
N THR A 170 4.82 12.45 -5.56
CA THR A 170 3.76 13.15 -4.84
C THR A 170 2.98 14.06 -5.78
N SER A 171 1.85 14.57 -5.28
CA SER A 171 1.04 15.57 -5.98
C SER A 171 1.77 16.88 -6.31
N LYS A 172 2.97 17.11 -5.77
CA LYS A 172 3.76 18.32 -6.01
C LYS A 172 5.16 18.07 -6.57
N SER A 173 5.63 16.82 -6.61
CA SER A 173 6.99 16.50 -7.08
C SER A 173 7.09 16.28 -8.59
N GLY A 174 5.96 16.18 -9.29
CA GLY A 174 5.95 15.80 -10.70
C GLY A 174 6.51 14.39 -10.90
N ASP A 175 7.45 14.24 -11.82
CA ASP A 175 8.10 12.94 -12.09
C ASP A 175 9.23 12.60 -11.09
N GLU A 176 9.63 13.56 -10.25
CA GLU A 176 10.68 13.33 -9.27
C GLU A 176 10.17 12.53 -8.08
N MET A 177 10.99 11.58 -7.61
CA MET A 177 10.73 10.88 -6.35
C MET A 177 11.47 11.56 -5.20
N ILE A 178 10.74 11.82 -4.12
CA ILE A 178 11.22 12.55 -2.94
C ILE A 178 11.20 11.66 -1.69
N GLY A 179 12.03 11.99 -0.70
CA GLY A 179 12.01 11.30 0.60
C GLY A 179 10.90 11.81 1.52
N LEU A 180 10.56 11.02 2.55
CA LEU A 180 9.59 11.44 3.57
C LEU A 180 10.05 12.67 4.35
N LYS A 181 11.36 12.83 4.56
CA LYS A 181 11.93 14.04 5.17
C LYS A 181 11.64 15.29 4.32
N GLU A 182 11.88 15.21 3.01
CA GLU A 182 11.57 16.32 2.10
C GLU A 182 10.07 16.64 2.04
N TYR A 183 9.20 15.63 2.19
CA TYR A 183 7.76 15.85 2.35
C TYR A 183 7.47 16.61 3.64
N VAL A 184 8.05 16.18 4.77
CA VAL A 184 7.87 16.83 6.09
C VAL A 184 8.34 18.28 6.06
N ASP A 185 9.48 18.56 5.42
CA ASP A 185 10.01 19.91 5.25
C ASP A 185 9.08 20.81 4.41
N ARG A 186 8.23 20.21 3.55
CA ARG A 186 7.21 20.90 2.73
C ARG A 186 5.81 20.92 3.35
N MET A 187 5.62 20.34 4.53
CA MET A 187 4.33 20.35 5.22
C MET A 187 3.91 21.78 5.57
N LYS A 188 2.61 22.06 5.43
CA LYS A 188 2.06 23.34 5.90
C LYS A 188 2.09 23.41 7.43
N GLU A 189 2.14 24.62 7.98
CA GLU A 189 2.16 24.84 9.45
C GLU A 189 0.97 24.18 10.17
N ASN A 190 -0.20 24.17 9.53
CA ASN A 190 -1.42 23.55 10.07
C ASN A 190 -1.58 22.05 9.70
N GLN A 191 -0.61 21.46 9.01
CA GLN A 191 -0.68 20.06 8.60
C GLN A 191 -0.15 19.14 9.72
N LYS A 192 -1.03 18.27 10.22
CA LYS A 192 -0.70 17.32 11.30
C LYS A 192 -0.19 15.97 10.80
N ASP A 193 -0.69 15.53 9.66
CA ASP A 193 -0.48 14.19 9.14
C ASP A 193 0.18 14.19 7.75
N ILE A 194 0.87 13.10 7.42
CA ILE A 194 1.39 12.81 6.08
C ILE A 194 0.29 12.10 5.29
N TYR A 195 -0.19 12.73 4.22
CA TYR A 195 -1.25 12.17 3.39
C TYR A 195 -0.68 11.26 2.31
N TYR A 196 -1.28 10.08 2.13
CA TYR A 196 -0.91 9.16 1.05
C TYR A 196 -2.14 8.50 0.43
N ILE A 197 -2.00 8.09 -0.82
CA ILE A 197 -2.98 7.29 -1.56
C ILE A 197 -2.28 6.09 -2.20
N THR A 198 -2.92 4.94 -2.12
CA THR A 198 -2.49 3.71 -2.78
C THR A 198 -3.37 3.42 -4.01
N GLY A 199 -2.80 2.82 -5.04
CA GLY A 199 -3.56 2.43 -6.24
C GLY A 199 -2.73 1.68 -7.26
N GLU A 200 -3.24 1.57 -8.49
CA GLU A 200 -2.61 0.74 -9.54
C GLU A 200 -1.51 1.45 -10.33
N SER A 201 -1.59 2.78 -10.45
CA SER A 201 -0.65 3.58 -11.23
C SER A 201 -0.70 5.03 -10.80
N ILE A 202 0.35 5.79 -11.15
CA ILE A 202 0.43 7.24 -10.85
C ILE A 202 -0.77 7.97 -11.46
N ASN A 203 -1.12 7.66 -12.71
CA ASN A 203 -2.26 8.26 -13.40
C ASN A 203 -3.61 7.94 -12.71
N ALA A 204 -3.77 6.72 -12.18
CA ALA A 204 -5.00 6.37 -11.47
C ALA A 204 -5.13 7.13 -10.15
N VAL A 205 -4.06 7.23 -9.36
CA VAL A 205 -4.11 7.89 -8.05
C VAL A 205 -4.10 9.41 -8.16
N SER A 206 -3.41 9.99 -9.14
CA SER A 206 -3.33 11.45 -9.33
C SER A 206 -4.66 12.06 -9.74
N ASN A 207 -5.50 11.30 -10.46
CA ASN A 207 -6.84 11.72 -10.89
C ASN A 207 -7.95 11.24 -9.91
N SER A 208 -7.58 10.73 -8.74
CA SER A 208 -8.56 10.18 -7.81
C SER A 208 -9.39 11.29 -7.15
N PRO A 209 -10.72 11.10 -7.02
CA PRO A 209 -11.59 12.06 -6.33
C PRO A 209 -11.22 12.27 -4.86
N PHE A 210 -10.51 11.31 -4.24
CA PHE A 210 -10.01 11.42 -2.86
C PHE A 210 -8.99 12.56 -2.66
N LEU A 211 -8.45 13.13 -3.73
CA LEU A 211 -7.45 14.19 -3.67
C LEU A 211 -8.02 15.59 -3.85
N GLU A 212 -9.28 15.73 -4.26
CA GLU A 212 -9.88 17.01 -4.67
C GLU A 212 -9.73 18.09 -3.59
N ALA A 213 -10.26 17.87 -2.38
CA ALA A 213 -10.17 18.86 -1.32
C ALA A 213 -8.73 19.09 -0.83
N LEU A 214 -7.92 18.03 -0.76
CA LEU A 214 -6.52 18.10 -0.32
C LEU A 214 -5.70 18.98 -1.26
N THR A 215 -5.80 18.73 -2.57
CA THR A 215 -5.07 19.48 -3.60
C THR A 215 -5.59 20.91 -3.70
N LYS A 216 -6.91 21.15 -3.62
CA LYS A 216 -7.49 22.51 -3.58
C LYS A 216 -7.00 23.32 -2.38
N LYS A 217 -6.80 22.67 -1.23
CA LYS A 217 -6.19 23.27 -0.04
C LYS A 217 -4.67 23.30 -0.09
N GLY A 218 -4.05 22.80 -1.15
CA GLY A 218 -2.61 22.78 -1.35
C GLY A 218 -1.85 21.83 -0.42
N PHE A 219 -2.49 20.81 0.13
CA PHE A 219 -1.80 19.73 0.82
C PHE A 219 -1.11 18.81 -0.20
N GLU A 220 0.09 18.34 0.16
CA GLU A 220 0.84 17.40 -0.66
C GLU A 220 0.40 15.97 -0.33
N VAL A 221 0.30 15.09 -1.32
CA VAL A 221 -0.12 13.70 -1.13
C VAL A 221 0.90 12.77 -1.78
N ILE A 222 1.31 11.74 -1.05
CA ILE A 222 2.23 10.71 -1.51
C ILE A 222 1.49 9.68 -2.36
N TYR A 223 2.07 9.34 -3.52
CA TYR A 223 1.55 8.33 -4.43
C TYR A 223 2.28 7.00 -4.24
N MET A 224 1.50 5.96 -3.96
CA MET A 224 1.99 4.61 -3.73
C MET A 224 1.30 3.65 -4.69
N VAL A 225 2.07 3.03 -5.57
CA VAL A 225 1.52 2.34 -6.75
C VAL A 225 2.06 0.93 -6.93
N ASP A 226 2.97 0.49 -6.06
CA ASP A 226 3.40 -0.89 -6.02
C ASP A 226 2.52 -1.70 -5.06
N PRO A 227 2.17 -2.96 -5.37
CA PRO A 227 1.42 -3.81 -4.45
C PRO A 227 2.05 -3.97 -3.06
N ILE A 228 3.40 -3.96 -2.97
CA ILE A 228 4.12 -4.05 -1.70
C ILE A 228 3.93 -2.79 -0.82
N ASP A 229 3.53 -1.65 -1.40
CA ASP A 229 3.28 -0.42 -0.64
C ASP A 229 2.16 -0.63 0.40
N GLU A 230 1.10 -1.34 0.03
CA GLU A 230 -0.03 -1.67 0.92
C GLU A 230 0.40 -2.46 2.15
N TYR A 231 1.43 -3.32 2.02
CA TYR A 231 1.99 -4.06 3.14
C TYR A 231 2.98 -3.22 3.96
N ALA A 232 3.72 -2.32 3.30
CA ALA A 232 4.68 -1.44 3.95
C ALA A 232 3.96 -0.40 4.83
N VAL A 233 2.92 0.25 4.33
CA VAL A 233 2.17 1.29 5.08
C VAL A 233 1.41 0.76 6.29
N GLN A 234 1.10 -0.53 6.33
CA GLN A 234 0.54 -1.15 7.54
C GLN A 234 1.53 -1.14 8.71
N GLN A 235 2.83 -1.20 8.42
CA GLN A 235 3.89 -1.16 9.43
C GLN A 235 4.45 0.25 9.63
N LEU A 236 4.36 1.11 8.61
CA LEU A 236 4.77 2.51 8.65
C LEU A 236 3.66 3.41 9.21
N LYS A 237 3.56 3.46 10.55
CA LYS A 237 2.50 4.22 11.25
C LYS A 237 2.76 5.72 11.31
N ASP A 238 4.01 6.10 11.53
CA ASP A 238 4.45 7.49 11.65
C ASP A 238 5.87 7.68 11.10
N PHE A 239 6.20 8.95 10.81
CA PHE A 239 7.53 9.40 10.46
C PHE A 239 7.74 10.80 11.05
N ASP A 240 8.85 11.00 11.77
CA ASP A 240 9.17 12.27 12.45
C ASP A 240 8.03 12.81 13.34
N GLY A 241 7.34 11.90 14.05
CA GLY A 241 6.21 12.22 14.91
C GLY A 241 4.90 12.57 14.17
N LYS A 242 4.88 12.50 12.84
CA LYS A 242 3.69 12.73 12.00
C LYS A 242 3.08 11.39 11.59
N LYS A 243 1.78 11.20 11.82
CA LYS A 243 1.09 9.97 11.41
C LYS A 243 0.90 9.94 9.89
N LEU A 244 0.91 8.75 9.31
CA LEU A 244 0.52 8.56 7.91
C LEU A 244 -0.99 8.31 7.83
N LYS A 245 -1.70 9.13 7.04
CA LYS A 245 -3.15 9.00 6.80
C LYS A 245 -3.45 8.66 5.35
N CYS A 246 -4.22 7.59 5.18
CA CYS A 246 -4.69 7.14 3.87
C CYS A 246 -5.87 7.99 3.39
N CYS A 247 -5.76 8.58 2.19
CA CYS A 247 -6.80 9.41 1.60
C CYS A 247 -8.09 8.64 1.24
N THR A 248 -8.05 7.31 1.19
CA THR A 248 -9.19 6.45 0.81
C THR A 248 -9.93 5.86 2.02
N LYS A 249 -9.46 6.14 3.24
CA LYS A 249 -10.06 5.66 4.49
C LYS A 249 -10.89 6.76 5.17
N GLU A 250 -11.85 6.37 5.99
CA GLU A 250 -12.57 7.31 6.87
C GLU A 250 -11.61 7.99 7.88
N GLY A 251 -12.06 9.08 8.52
CA GLY A 251 -11.25 9.79 9.53
C GLY A 251 -10.21 10.77 8.94
N LEU A 252 -10.35 11.13 7.67
CA LEU A 252 -9.57 12.17 7.03
C LEU A 252 -10.12 13.55 7.44
N ASP A 253 -9.39 14.25 8.30
CA ASP A 253 -9.71 15.60 8.74
C ASP A 253 -8.84 16.60 7.98
N ILE A 254 -9.48 17.48 7.19
CA ILE A 254 -8.83 18.35 6.21
C ILE A 254 -8.96 19.83 6.62
N ASP A 255 -9.96 20.17 7.44
CA ASP A 255 -10.18 21.54 7.89
C ASP A 255 -10.59 21.58 9.37
N ASP A 256 -9.66 22.05 10.18
CA ASP A 256 -9.85 22.15 11.61
C ASP A 256 -10.45 23.50 12.07
N SER A 257 -10.72 24.43 11.15
CA SER A 257 -11.24 25.76 11.50
C SER A 257 -12.67 25.68 12.05
N GLU A 258 -12.97 26.53 13.03
CA GLU A 258 -14.30 26.59 13.67
C GLU A 258 -15.42 26.91 12.66
N GLU A 259 -15.13 27.75 11.67
CA GLU A 259 -16.09 28.12 10.63
C GLU A 259 -16.41 26.94 9.71
N ALA A 260 -15.39 26.21 9.25
CA ALA A 260 -15.58 25.01 8.43
C ALA A 260 -16.31 23.90 9.20
N LYS A 261 -16.01 23.74 10.49
CA LYS A 261 -16.72 22.78 11.36
C LYS A 261 -18.21 23.12 11.48
N LYS A 262 -18.54 24.40 11.72
CA LYS A 262 -19.93 24.85 11.84
C LYS A 262 -20.72 24.69 10.53
N ASP A 263 -20.12 25.07 9.40
CA ASP A 263 -20.72 24.88 8.08
C ASP A 263 -20.94 23.38 7.78
N PHE A 264 -19.95 22.54 8.10
CA PHE A 264 -20.07 21.09 7.90
C PHE A 264 -21.18 20.45 8.76
N GLU A 265 -21.31 20.83 10.03
CA GLU A 265 -22.41 20.34 10.88
C GLU A 265 -23.78 20.79 10.37
N THR A 266 -23.86 21.99 9.79
CA THR A 266 -25.10 22.48 9.15
C THR A 266 -25.46 21.62 7.93
N LEU A 267 -24.49 21.34 7.06
CA LEU A 267 -24.69 20.48 5.89
C LEU A 267 -25.03 19.03 6.27
N LYS A 268 -24.43 18.49 7.34
CA LYS A 268 -24.81 17.17 7.87
C LYS A 268 -26.27 17.11 8.27
N ALA A 269 -26.74 18.09 9.04
CA ALA A 269 -28.12 18.15 9.49
C ALA A 269 -29.09 18.30 8.31
N GLU A 270 -28.75 19.16 7.34
CA GLU A 270 -29.57 19.38 6.16
C GLU A 270 -29.69 18.13 5.27
N TYR A 271 -28.64 17.35 5.13
CA TYR A 271 -28.58 16.17 4.25
C TYR A 271 -28.80 14.84 4.96
N GLU A 272 -29.07 14.83 6.28
CA GLU A 272 -29.33 13.61 7.07
C GLU A 272 -30.48 12.79 6.48
N GLY A 273 -31.56 13.47 6.06
CA GLY A 273 -32.72 12.83 5.42
C GLY A 273 -32.35 12.09 4.13
N LEU A 274 -31.56 12.72 3.26
CA LEU A 274 -31.10 12.08 2.03
C LEU A 274 -30.16 10.91 2.32
N CYS A 275 -29.24 11.05 3.30
CA CYS A 275 -28.33 9.97 3.68
C CYS A 275 -29.09 8.71 4.11
N LYS A 276 -30.18 8.87 4.87
CA LYS A 276 -31.07 7.75 5.25
C LYS A 276 -31.71 7.10 4.02
N VAL A 277 -32.28 7.90 3.11
CA VAL A 277 -32.86 7.38 1.86
C VAL A 277 -31.85 6.58 1.04
N ILE A 278 -30.63 7.10 0.87
CA ILE A 278 -29.57 6.40 0.14
C ILE A 278 -29.21 5.09 0.84
N LYS A 279 -29.06 5.11 2.17
CA LYS A 279 -28.75 3.91 2.96
C LYS A 279 -29.85 2.86 2.86
N ASP A 280 -31.11 3.27 2.89
CA ASP A 280 -32.27 2.39 2.77
C ASP A 280 -32.33 1.76 1.37
N VAL A 281 -31.98 2.49 0.31
CA VAL A 281 -31.95 1.96 -1.07
C VAL A 281 -30.79 0.99 -1.30
N LEU A 282 -29.62 1.27 -0.71
CA LEU A 282 -28.41 0.46 -0.91
C LEU A 282 -28.30 -0.71 0.07
N HIS A 283 -29.16 -0.77 1.10
CA HIS A 283 -29.22 -1.84 2.10
C HIS A 283 -27.83 -2.23 2.62
N GLU A 284 -27.41 -3.48 2.42
CA GLU A 284 -26.14 -4.03 2.90
C GLU A 284 -24.92 -3.68 2.05
N LYS A 285 -25.11 -3.06 0.87
CA LYS A 285 -23.99 -2.70 -0.02
C LYS A 285 -23.08 -1.61 0.57
N VAL A 286 -23.60 -0.81 1.51
CA VAL A 286 -22.85 0.20 2.27
C VAL A 286 -23.11 0.03 3.76
N GLU A 287 -22.13 0.33 4.61
CA GLU A 287 -22.33 0.37 6.06
C GLU A 287 -23.17 1.58 6.48
N LYS A 288 -22.76 2.76 6.02
CA LYS A 288 -23.40 4.05 6.31
C LYS A 288 -23.21 5.00 5.14
N VAL A 289 -24.06 6.01 5.08
CA VAL A 289 -23.98 7.12 4.13
C VAL A 289 -23.83 8.41 4.94
N VAL A 290 -22.85 9.24 4.59
CA VAL A 290 -22.52 10.46 5.32
C VAL A 290 -22.17 11.59 4.36
N VAL A 291 -22.23 12.84 4.82
CA VAL A 291 -21.67 13.97 4.08
C VAL A 291 -20.14 13.94 4.19
N GLY A 292 -19.45 13.98 3.05
CA GLY A 292 -17.99 13.99 2.96
C GLY A 292 -17.38 15.39 2.92
N GLN A 293 -16.12 15.50 3.35
CA GLN A 293 -15.33 16.73 3.25
C GLN A 293 -14.21 16.66 2.20
N ARG A 294 -13.91 15.46 1.70
CA ARG A 294 -12.73 15.22 0.84
C ARG A 294 -12.97 15.48 -0.65
N ILE A 295 -14.23 15.48 -1.06
CA ILE A 295 -14.67 15.70 -2.45
C ILE A 295 -15.21 17.12 -2.61
N THR A 296 -14.85 17.76 -3.72
CA THR A 296 -15.33 19.11 -4.09
C THR A 296 -16.11 19.11 -5.39
N ASP A 297 -15.67 18.32 -6.37
CA ASP A 297 -16.22 18.28 -7.72
C ASP A 297 -16.96 16.97 -7.99
N SER A 298 -16.58 15.88 -7.32
CA SER A 298 -17.29 14.60 -7.41
C SER A 298 -18.60 14.61 -6.59
N PRO A 299 -19.67 13.92 -7.04
CA PRO A 299 -20.93 13.83 -6.32
C PRO A 299 -20.84 12.93 -5.08
N CYS A 300 -20.09 11.82 -5.17
CA CYS A 300 -19.92 10.88 -4.07
C CYS A 300 -18.71 9.96 -4.29
N VAL A 301 -18.19 9.39 -3.20
CA VAL A 301 -17.11 8.38 -3.19
C VAL A 301 -17.40 7.30 -2.15
N LEU A 302 -16.71 6.17 -2.27
CA LEU A 302 -16.78 5.06 -1.31
C LEU A 302 -15.45 4.97 -0.56
N VAL A 303 -15.49 5.22 0.74
CA VAL A 303 -14.32 5.05 1.60
C VAL A 303 -14.41 3.73 2.35
N THR A 304 -13.24 3.18 2.71
CA THR A 304 -13.16 2.05 3.63
C THR A 304 -13.05 2.54 5.06
N SER A 305 -13.40 1.70 6.02
CA SER A 305 -13.13 1.95 7.44
C SER A 305 -11.64 2.19 7.73
N GLU A 306 -11.36 2.82 8.88
CA GLU A 306 -9.98 3.10 9.31
C GLU A 306 -9.16 1.81 9.43
N PHE A 307 -9.79 0.78 10.01
CA PHE A 307 -9.24 -0.57 10.13
C PHE A 307 -9.69 -1.46 8.97
N GLY A 308 -8.90 -2.47 8.61
CA GLY A 308 -9.18 -3.37 7.49
C GLY A 308 -8.55 -2.93 6.16
N TRP A 309 -8.93 -3.61 5.08
CA TRP A 309 -8.35 -3.40 3.75
C TRP A 309 -8.88 -2.15 3.06
N SER A 310 -7.98 -1.46 2.35
CA SER A 310 -8.33 -0.50 1.31
C SER A 310 -8.92 -1.23 0.10
N ALA A 311 -9.54 -0.49 -0.82
CA ALA A 311 -9.99 -1.04 -2.11
C ALA A 311 -8.84 -1.69 -2.90
N ASN A 312 -7.66 -1.05 -2.89
CA ASN A 312 -6.49 -1.57 -3.58
C ASN A 312 -5.91 -2.82 -2.91
N MET A 313 -5.89 -2.90 -1.57
CA MET A 313 -5.51 -4.12 -0.86
C MET A 313 -6.51 -5.25 -1.14
N GLU A 314 -7.82 -4.98 -1.11
CA GLU A 314 -8.84 -5.96 -1.46
C GLU A 314 -8.59 -6.55 -2.86
N ARG A 315 -8.30 -5.71 -3.84
CA ARG A 315 -7.95 -6.12 -5.21
C ARG A 315 -6.70 -7.00 -5.25
N ILE A 316 -5.62 -6.61 -4.57
CA ILE A 316 -4.37 -7.40 -4.50
C ILE A 316 -4.67 -8.76 -3.86
N MET A 317 -5.45 -8.79 -2.77
CA MET A 317 -5.77 -10.03 -2.06
C MET A 317 -6.65 -10.96 -2.89
N LYS A 318 -7.65 -10.42 -3.60
CA LYS A 318 -8.53 -11.20 -4.50
C LYS A 318 -7.77 -11.78 -5.69
N ALA A 319 -6.73 -11.10 -6.17
CA ALA A 319 -5.89 -11.59 -7.27
C ALA A 319 -4.93 -12.71 -6.85
N GLN A 320 -4.71 -12.94 -5.55
CA GLN A 320 -3.85 -14.02 -5.05
C GLN A 320 -4.58 -15.36 -5.03
N ALA A 321 -4.36 -16.17 -6.05
CA ALA A 321 -5.07 -17.44 -6.30
C ALA A 321 -4.91 -18.55 -5.22
N LEU A 322 -3.91 -18.44 -4.32
CA LEU A 322 -3.56 -19.49 -3.36
C LEU A 322 -4.00 -19.18 -1.92
N ARG A 323 -4.77 -18.12 -1.70
CA ARG A 323 -5.17 -17.71 -0.35
C ARG A 323 -6.47 -18.37 0.10
N ASP A 324 -6.50 -18.82 1.35
CA ASP A 324 -7.73 -19.29 2.01
C ASP A 324 -8.73 -18.14 2.20
N ASN A 325 -9.94 -18.32 1.67
CA ASN A 325 -11.01 -17.32 1.69
C ASN A 325 -11.68 -17.16 3.06
N SER A 326 -11.40 -18.06 4.02
CA SER A 326 -12.02 -18.05 5.36
C SER A 326 -11.75 -16.77 6.16
N MET A 327 -10.59 -16.14 6.00
CA MET A 327 -10.19 -14.91 6.69
C MET A 327 -10.60 -13.62 5.94
N THR A 328 -11.22 -13.75 4.78
CA THR A 328 -11.52 -12.61 3.89
C THR A 328 -12.72 -11.81 4.40
N SER A 329 -13.73 -12.47 4.98
CA SER A 329 -14.96 -11.82 5.46
C SER A 329 -14.72 -10.80 6.58
N TYR A 330 -13.78 -11.06 7.49
CA TYR A 330 -13.45 -10.16 8.60
C TYR A 330 -12.56 -8.97 8.19
N MET A 331 -11.83 -9.10 7.08
CA MET A 331 -10.87 -8.10 6.60
C MET A 331 -11.44 -7.23 5.48
N LEU A 332 -12.49 -7.70 4.80
CA LEU A 332 -13.30 -6.90 3.89
C LEU A 332 -13.96 -5.77 4.68
N SER A 333 -13.40 -4.58 4.53
CA SER A 333 -13.99 -3.38 5.12
C SER A 333 -15.35 -3.13 4.48
N LYS A 334 -16.37 -2.89 5.31
CA LYS A 334 -17.65 -2.40 4.80
C LYS A 334 -17.44 -0.99 4.24
N LYS A 335 -18.14 -0.70 3.14
CA LYS A 335 -17.98 0.54 2.38
C LYS A 335 -18.82 1.65 3.01
N ILE A 336 -18.26 2.85 3.12
CA ILE A 336 -18.97 4.03 3.60
C ILE A 336 -19.12 4.97 2.42
N MET A 337 -20.35 5.37 2.11
CA MET A 337 -20.61 6.32 1.03
C MET A 337 -20.55 7.75 1.54
N GLU A 338 -19.59 8.52 1.05
CA GLU A 338 -19.51 9.95 1.30
C GLU A 338 -20.17 10.71 0.15
N ILE A 339 -21.15 11.57 0.44
CA ILE A 339 -21.81 12.43 -0.54
C ILE A 339 -21.31 13.88 -0.44
N ASN A 340 -21.25 14.57 -1.57
CA ASN A 340 -20.90 15.98 -1.66
C ASN A 340 -22.17 16.84 -1.60
N ALA A 341 -22.47 17.37 -0.41
CA ALA A 341 -23.65 18.22 -0.20
C ALA A 341 -23.67 19.50 -1.06
N ARG A 342 -22.53 19.93 -1.60
CA ARG A 342 -22.41 21.11 -2.46
C ARG A 342 -22.53 20.77 -3.95
N HIS A 343 -22.63 19.50 -4.31
CA HIS A 343 -22.70 19.08 -5.71
C HIS A 343 -24.13 19.20 -6.27
N PRO A 344 -24.33 19.79 -7.47
CA PRO A 344 -25.67 19.99 -8.04
C PRO A 344 -26.52 18.71 -8.16
N ILE A 345 -25.90 17.58 -8.52
CA ILE A 345 -26.59 16.29 -8.58
C ILE A 345 -27.14 15.89 -7.20
N ILE A 346 -26.36 16.07 -6.13
CA ILE A 346 -26.75 15.67 -4.77
C ILE A 346 -27.85 16.60 -4.24
N SER A 347 -27.76 17.91 -4.51
CA SER A 347 -28.82 18.86 -4.15
C SER A 347 -30.13 18.57 -4.90
N ALA A 348 -30.08 18.24 -6.19
CA ALA A 348 -31.25 17.86 -6.98
C ALA A 348 -31.84 16.52 -6.50
N LEU A 349 -30.99 15.55 -6.15
CA LEU A 349 -31.41 14.27 -5.60
C LEU A 349 -32.13 14.45 -4.26
N LYS A 350 -31.61 15.34 -3.39
CA LYS A 350 -32.28 15.72 -2.13
C LYS A 350 -33.68 16.26 -2.38
N GLN A 351 -33.83 17.23 -3.28
CA GLN A 351 -35.14 17.84 -3.59
C GLN A 351 -36.16 16.81 -4.09
N LYS A 352 -35.72 15.89 -4.97
CA LYS A 352 -36.60 14.80 -5.45
C LYS A 352 -36.98 13.83 -4.34
N ALA A 353 -36.02 13.41 -3.51
CA ALA A 353 -36.27 12.50 -2.40
C ALA A 353 -37.18 13.13 -1.33
N ASP A 354 -37.06 14.44 -1.09
CA ASP A 354 -37.94 15.18 -0.17
C ASP A 354 -39.38 15.27 -0.70
N ALA A 355 -39.57 15.33 -2.02
CA ALA A 355 -40.88 15.36 -2.66
C ALA A 355 -41.57 13.98 -2.69
N ASP A 356 -40.83 12.93 -3.08
CA ASP A 356 -41.32 11.55 -3.07
C ASP A 356 -40.17 10.56 -2.83
N LYS A 357 -40.14 9.98 -1.63
CA LYS A 357 -39.14 8.97 -1.23
C LYS A 357 -39.30 7.64 -1.96
N SER A 358 -40.45 7.41 -2.59
CA SER A 358 -40.78 6.17 -3.29
C SER A 358 -40.53 6.22 -4.81
N ASP A 359 -40.12 7.38 -5.34
CA ASP A 359 -39.85 7.57 -6.77
C ASP A 359 -38.80 6.57 -7.27
N LYS A 360 -39.20 5.70 -8.21
CA LYS A 360 -38.35 4.69 -8.83
C LYS A 360 -37.13 5.32 -9.53
N THR A 361 -37.28 6.53 -10.06
CA THR A 361 -36.20 7.30 -10.68
C THR A 361 -35.13 7.68 -9.66
N VAL A 362 -35.53 8.08 -8.45
CA VAL A 362 -34.59 8.41 -7.37
C VAL A 362 -33.79 7.18 -6.97
N LYS A 363 -34.45 6.02 -6.83
CA LYS A 363 -33.78 4.75 -6.53
C LYS A 363 -32.77 4.36 -7.60
N ASP A 364 -33.16 4.44 -8.88
CA ASP A 364 -32.27 4.13 -10.01
C ASP A 364 -31.05 5.06 -10.06
N LEU A 365 -31.24 6.36 -9.80
CA LEU A 365 -30.14 7.33 -9.74
C LEU A 365 -29.18 7.06 -8.58
N ILE A 366 -29.70 6.67 -7.40
CA ILE A 366 -28.88 6.29 -6.24
C ILE A 366 -27.99 5.10 -6.59
N TRP A 367 -28.55 4.06 -7.19
CA TRP A 367 -27.78 2.89 -7.61
C TRP A 367 -26.73 3.24 -8.67
N LEU A 368 -27.04 4.13 -9.61
CA LEU A 368 -26.08 4.59 -10.60
C LEU A 368 -24.92 5.36 -9.96
N LEU A 369 -25.23 6.26 -9.01
CA LEU A 369 -24.21 6.98 -8.23
C LEU A 369 -23.33 6.01 -7.44
N PHE A 370 -23.93 4.98 -6.83
CA PHE A 370 -23.19 3.94 -6.12
C PHE A 370 -22.23 3.17 -7.05
N ASP A 371 -22.72 2.63 -8.17
CA ASP A 371 -21.89 1.82 -9.08
C ASP A 371 -20.76 2.63 -9.72
N THR A 372 -21.05 3.88 -10.11
CA THR A 372 -20.01 4.79 -10.62
C THR A 372 -18.99 5.13 -9.55
N SER A 373 -19.41 5.29 -8.29
CA SER A 373 -18.50 5.50 -7.17
C SER A 373 -17.66 4.28 -6.81
N LEU A 374 -18.14 3.05 -7.04
CA LEU A 374 -17.32 1.83 -6.92
C LEU A 374 -16.12 1.91 -7.87
N LEU A 375 -16.38 2.24 -9.14
CA LEU A 375 -15.35 2.36 -10.16
C LEU A 375 -14.33 3.45 -9.81
N THR A 376 -14.78 4.67 -9.50
CA THR A 376 -13.89 5.80 -9.22
C THR A 376 -13.13 5.65 -7.90
N SER A 377 -13.65 4.85 -6.96
CA SER A 377 -13.00 4.55 -5.68
C SER A 377 -12.09 3.31 -5.73
N GLY A 378 -11.96 2.66 -6.90
CA GLY A 378 -11.05 1.53 -7.12
C GLY A 378 -11.57 0.17 -6.65
N PHE A 379 -12.88 0.03 -6.44
CA PHE A 379 -13.51 -1.26 -6.17
C PHE A 379 -13.91 -1.98 -7.46
N ALA A 380 -13.93 -3.31 -7.39
CA ALA A 380 -14.49 -4.13 -8.47
C ALA A 380 -16.02 -4.06 -8.46
N LEU A 381 -16.62 -3.99 -9.64
CA LEU A 381 -18.06 -4.20 -9.82
C LEU A 381 -18.39 -5.69 -9.64
N GLU A 382 -19.30 -6.00 -8.72
CA GLU A 382 -19.79 -7.37 -8.50
C GLU A 382 -20.70 -7.83 -9.65
N GLU A 383 -21.53 -6.92 -10.17
CA GLU A 383 -22.53 -7.23 -11.21
C GLU A 383 -22.42 -6.28 -12.42
N PRO A 384 -21.40 -6.45 -13.29
CA PRO A 384 -21.20 -5.58 -14.46
C PRO A 384 -22.42 -5.53 -15.41
N THR A 385 -23.15 -6.64 -15.53
CA THR A 385 -24.33 -6.74 -16.40
C THR A 385 -25.49 -5.90 -15.88
N THR A 386 -25.76 -5.91 -14.57
CA THR A 386 -26.82 -5.11 -13.93
C THR A 386 -26.52 -3.62 -14.09
N PHE A 387 -25.26 -3.22 -13.88
CA PHE A 387 -24.79 -1.85 -14.10
C PHE A 387 -24.98 -1.41 -15.57
N SER A 388 -24.60 -2.25 -16.53
CA SER A 388 -24.77 -1.95 -17.96
C SER A 388 -26.25 -1.79 -18.34
N LYS A 389 -27.14 -2.65 -17.85
CA LYS A 389 -28.60 -2.52 -18.06
C LYS A 389 -29.11 -1.17 -17.55
N ARG A 390 -28.65 -0.71 -16.36
CA ARG A 390 -29.04 0.59 -15.79
C ARG A 390 -28.57 1.77 -16.64
N ILE A 391 -27.33 1.72 -17.14
CA ILE A 391 -26.81 2.72 -18.10
C ILE A 391 -27.68 2.75 -19.36
N HIS A 392 -27.97 1.59 -19.97
CA HIS A 392 -28.80 1.54 -21.18
C HIS A 392 -30.18 2.15 -20.95
N ARG A 393 -30.80 1.90 -19.78
CA ARG A 393 -32.09 2.51 -19.43
C ARG A 393 -32.00 4.04 -19.31
N MET A 394 -30.92 4.57 -18.73
CA MET A 394 -30.69 6.02 -18.67
C MET A 394 -30.45 6.64 -20.05
N ILE A 395 -29.75 5.94 -20.94
CA ILE A 395 -29.54 6.38 -22.32
C ILE A 395 -30.89 6.42 -23.06
N LYS A 396 -31.73 5.39 -22.92
CA LYS A 396 -33.09 5.37 -23.50
C LYS A 396 -33.92 6.57 -23.04
N LEU A 397 -33.93 6.85 -21.74
CA LEU A 397 -34.62 8.01 -21.16
C LEU A 397 -34.08 9.34 -21.72
N GLY A 398 -32.75 9.48 -21.81
CA GLY A 398 -32.11 10.67 -22.38
C GLY A 398 -32.38 10.88 -23.87
N LEU A 399 -32.65 9.81 -24.61
CA LEU A 399 -33.05 9.83 -26.02
C LEU A 399 -34.58 9.87 -26.22
N SER A 400 -35.36 9.97 -25.13
CA SER A 400 -36.83 9.93 -25.17
C SER A 400 -37.37 8.70 -25.89
N ILE A 401 -36.70 7.56 -25.75
CA ILE A 401 -37.19 6.26 -26.22
C ILE A 401 -38.14 5.75 -25.15
N ASP A 402 -39.43 5.95 -25.36
CA ASP A 402 -40.48 5.41 -24.49
C ASP A 402 -40.41 3.88 -24.52
N GLU A 403 -40.26 3.26 -23.35
CA GLU A 403 -40.50 1.83 -23.22
C GLU A 403 -42.01 1.62 -23.33
N GLU A 404 -42.50 1.38 -24.55
CA GLU A 404 -43.75 0.65 -24.71
C GLU A 404 -43.59 -0.68 -23.96
N GLU A 405 -44.42 -0.85 -22.93
CA GLU A 405 -44.63 -2.02 -22.10
C GLU A 405 -43.95 -3.29 -22.64
N ASN A 406 -42.82 -3.68 -22.05
CA ASN A 406 -42.45 -5.09 -22.03
C ASN A 406 -41.50 -5.43 -20.87
N ASN A 407 -42.14 -6.05 -19.88
CA ASN A 407 -41.60 -7.00 -18.91
C ASN A 407 -40.95 -6.44 -17.65
N ASP A 408 -41.72 -6.52 -16.56
CA ASP A 408 -41.27 -7.10 -15.29
C ASP A 408 -40.09 -8.04 -15.49
N ILE A 409 -38.94 -7.74 -14.86
CA ILE A 409 -37.97 -8.69 -14.27
C ILE A 409 -36.74 -7.89 -13.77
N ASP A 410 -36.32 -8.24 -12.55
CA ASP A 410 -35.07 -7.91 -11.84
C ASP A 410 -34.96 -6.57 -11.10
N LEU A 411 -35.81 -6.40 -10.08
CA LEU A 411 -35.26 -6.01 -8.77
C LEU A 411 -34.79 -7.30 -8.07
N PRO A 412 -33.63 -7.33 -7.39
CA PRO A 412 -33.31 -8.46 -6.52
C PRO A 412 -34.44 -8.65 -5.50
N PRO A 413 -34.80 -9.90 -5.15
CA PRO A 413 -35.88 -10.14 -4.19
C PRO A 413 -35.57 -9.40 -2.90
N LEU A 414 -36.54 -8.63 -2.40
CA LEU A 414 -36.56 -8.24 -0.99
C LEU A 414 -36.67 -9.55 -0.20
N GLU A 415 -35.63 -9.92 0.53
CA GLU A 415 -35.75 -11.02 1.50
C GLU A 415 -36.84 -10.62 2.50
N GLU A 416 -37.99 -11.28 2.41
CA GLU A 416 -39.04 -11.18 3.41
C GLU A 416 -38.48 -11.69 4.74
N THR A 417 -38.52 -10.85 5.75
CA THR A 417 -38.29 -11.21 7.14
C THR A 417 -39.24 -12.34 7.51
N VAL A 418 -38.71 -13.57 7.61
CA VAL A 418 -39.46 -14.70 8.13
C VAL A 418 -39.65 -14.47 9.63
N ASP A 419 -40.88 -14.12 10.01
CA ASP A 419 -41.33 -14.08 11.39
C ASP A 419 -40.98 -15.41 12.07
N ALA A 420 -40.18 -15.32 13.12
CA ALA A 420 -39.86 -16.43 14.00
C ALA A 420 -41.10 -16.84 14.79
N THR A 421 -41.90 -17.75 14.23
CA THR A 421 -42.83 -18.55 15.01
C THR A 421 -42.68 -20.03 14.65
N ASP A 422 -42.60 -20.85 15.71
CA ASP A 422 -42.60 -22.31 15.72
C ASP A 422 -41.29 -23.06 15.39
N SER A 423 -40.31 -22.98 16.30
CA SER A 423 -39.39 -24.10 16.55
C SER A 423 -39.94 -24.96 17.69
N LYS A 424 -40.71 -25.99 17.31
CA LYS A 424 -40.99 -27.13 18.19
C LYS A 424 -39.67 -27.83 18.54
N MET A 425 -39.47 -28.01 19.84
CA MET A 425 -38.50 -28.94 20.41
C MET A 425 -38.72 -30.35 19.84
N GLU A 426 -37.68 -30.94 19.27
CA GLU A 426 -37.45 -32.38 19.32
C GLU A 426 -36.10 -32.60 20.03
N GLU A 427 -36.19 -33.10 21.27
CA GLU A 427 -35.20 -34.01 21.83
C GLU A 427 -35.01 -35.18 20.87
N VAL A 428 -33.79 -35.76 20.73
CA VAL A 428 -33.41 -37.08 21.29
C VAL A 428 -31.89 -37.30 21.09
N ASP A 429 -31.24 -37.71 22.18
CA ASP A 429 -29.95 -38.41 22.43
C ASP A 429 -28.58 -37.74 22.16
#